data_AF-A0A427YEK9-F1
#
_entry.id   AF-A0A427YEK9-F1
#
_cell.length_a   1.000
_cell.length_b   1.000
_cell.length_c   1.000
_cell.angle_alpha   90.00
_cell.angle_beta   90.00
_cell.angle_gamma   90.00
#
_symmetry.space_group_name_H-M   'P 1'
#
loop_
_entity.id
_entity.type
_entity.pdbx_description
1 polymer ?
#
loop_
_entity_poly.entity_id
_entity_poly.type
_entity_poly.pdbx_seq_one_letter_code
_entity_poly.pdbx_strand_id
1 'polypeptide(L)'
;MATAMLSPQPHPFEDVERSYSEADQSSQDLSEDSWRQLARKIVRDVGPTLSPDEELGDLAAAEAAVHARDEERGKDLDELQRELQVLTRQHSQAAAAAQRPAGIPSATEHDAQVRQLEQTQYSVSKQLNEEQSAMGKKEVELGRWKGEKDEVGKWQVGDEEWSDGKIIRLKLLNEMGFTLSSTPEHNAAAKLLIRKWHRTTHSPGQCGFRPHHEETQLRDPGNEAKADVHPVTIERSRSKAYYANLVWGLASE
;
A
#
# COMPACT_ATOMS: atom_id res chain seq x y z
N MET A 1 -1.78 31.57 -10.46
CA MET A 1 -2.65 32.75 -10.27
C MET A 1 -1.87 33.96 -10.77
N ALA A 2 -2.33 34.57 -11.86
CA ALA A 2 -1.63 35.64 -12.56
C ALA A 2 -1.91 36.98 -11.87
N THR A 3 -0.87 37.60 -11.31
CA THR A 3 -0.94 38.94 -10.72
C THR A 3 -0.92 39.97 -11.85
N ALA A 4 -2.09 40.53 -12.17
CA ALA A 4 -2.21 41.64 -13.10
C ALA A 4 -1.59 42.89 -12.47
N MET A 5 -0.42 43.30 -12.95
CA MET A 5 0.20 44.57 -12.59
C MET A 5 -0.57 45.71 -13.26
N LEU A 6 -1.37 46.43 -12.48
CA LEU A 6 -1.97 47.70 -12.88
C LEU A 6 -0.83 48.71 -13.06
N SER A 7 -0.56 49.08 -14.31
CA SER A 7 0.34 50.20 -14.64
C SER A 7 -0.35 51.53 -14.26
N PRO A 8 0.38 52.49 -13.68
CA PRO A 8 -0.17 53.83 -13.46
C PRO A 8 -0.25 54.54 -14.81
N GLN A 9 -1.44 55.02 -15.18
CA GLN A 9 -1.58 55.90 -16.33
C GLN A 9 -0.97 57.27 -16.03
N PRO A 10 -0.15 57.83 -16.94
CA PRO A 10 0.29 59.22 -16.84
C PRO A 10 -0.89 60.14 -17.20
N HIS A 11 -1.29 61.01 -16.27
CA HIS A 11 -2.20 62.10 -16.59
C HIS A 11 -1.48 63.10 -17.51
N PRO A 12 -2.10 63.51 -18.62
CA PRO A 12 -1.56 64.59 -19.44
C PRO A 12 -1.69 65.90 -18.64
N PHE A 13 -0.55 66.50 -18.28
CA PHE A 13 -0.49 67.91 -17.92
C PHE A 13 -0.86 68.69 -19.17
N GLU A 14 -2.09 69.21 -19.23
CA GLU A 14 -2.43 70.25 -20.19
C GLU A 14 -1.65 71.50 -19.81
N ASP A 15 -0.60 71.80 -20.58
CA ASP A 15 0.09 73.08 -20.60
C ASP A 15 -0.92 74.16 -21.00
N VAL A 16 -1.52 74.78 -19.98
CA VAL A 16 -2.26 76.03 -20.13
C VAL A 16 -1.22 77.15 -20.24
N GLU A 17 -0.50 77.18 -21.36
CA GLU A 17 0.15 78.40 -21.85
C GLU A 17 -0.96 79.37 -22.25
N ARG A 18 -1.49 80.09 -21.25
CA ARG A 18 -2.27 81.31 -21.50
C ARG A 18 -1.33 82.34 -22.11
N SER A 19 -1.36 82.39 -23.43
CA SER A 19 -0.98 83.52 -24.27
C SER A 19 -1.57 84.81 -23.70
N TYR A 20 -0.78 85.55 -22.93
CA TYR A 20 -1.03 86.95 -22.61
C TYR A 20 -0.76 87.76 -23.88
N SER A 21 -1.78 87.86 -24.73
CA SER A 21 -1.79 88.82 -25.83
C SER A 21 -1.83 90.23 -25.21
N GLU A 22 -0.71 90.94 -25.32
CA GLU A 22 -0.59 92.37 -25.08
C GLU A 22 -1.58 93.12 -25.98
N ALA A 23 -2.71 93.52 -25.40
CA ALA A 23 -3.65 94.43 -26.03
C ALA A 23 -4.17 95.39 -24.96
N ASP A 24 -3.39 96.43 -24.67
CA ASP A 24 -3.91 97.80 -24.60
C ASP A 24 -2.75 98.79 -24.37
N GLN A 25 -2.06 99.15 -25.47
CA GLN A 25 -1.27 100.38 -25.50
C GLN A 25 -2.20 101.55 -25.82
N SER A 26 -3.09 101.88 -24.89
CA SER A 26 -3.71 103.20 -24.82
C SER A 26 -3.13 103.92 -23.60
N SER A 27 -1.90 104.43 -23.76
CA SER A 27 -1.35 105.46 -22.87
C SER A 27 -2.22 106.72 -23.06
N GLN A 28 -3.27 106.80 -22.26
CA GLN A 28 -3.70 108.09 -21.74
C GLN A 28 -2.67 108.44 -20.69
N ASP A 29 -1.72 109.30 -21.04
CA ASP A 29 -0.86 109.97 -20.08
C ASP A 29 -1.73 110.78 -19.13
N LEU A 30 -2.23 110.12 -18.08
CA LEU A 30 -2.77 110.78 -16.91
C LEU A 30 -1.65 111.72 -16.45
N SER A 31 -1.95 113.02 -16.45
CA SER A 31 -1.03 114.02 -15.91
C SER A 31 -0.43 113.51 -14.60
N GLU A 32 0.86 113.73 -14.39
CA GLU A 32 1.59 113.24 -13.21
C GLU A 32 0.85 113.57 -11.90
N ASP A 33 0.16 114.70 -11.87
CA ASP A 33 -0.69 115.14 -10.77
C ASP A 33 -1.93 114.26 -10.54
N SER A 34 -2.56 113.74 -11.60
CA SER A 34 -3.69 112.80 -11.52
C SER A 34 -3.26 111.45 -10.95
N TRP A 35 -2.11 110.92 -11.38
CA TRP A 35 -1.51 109.72 -10.79
C TRP A 35 -1.18 109.92 -9.31
N ARG A 36 -0.60 111.07 -8.94
CA ARG A 36 -0.29 111.41 -7.54
C ARG A 36 -1.55 111.52 -6.68
N GLN A 37 -2.64 112.08 -7.22
CA GLN A 37 -3.93 112.16 -6.52
C GLN A 37 -4.57 110.79 -6.34
N LEU A 38 -4.57 109.95 -7.39
CA LEU A 38 -5.07 108.58 -7.32
C LEU A 38 -4.27 107.73 -6.34
N ALA A 39 -2.94 107.80 -6.40
CA ALA A 39 -2.05 107.09 -5.47
C ALA A 39 -2.28 107.54 -4.03
N ARG A 40 -2.43 108.85 -3.75
CA ARG A 40 -2.77 109.32 -2.39
C ARG A 40 -4.14 108.83 -1.94
N LYS A 41 -5.14 108.81 -2.82
CA LYS A 41 -6.47 108.29 -2.51
C LYS A 41 -6.39 106.82 -2.14
N ILE A 42 -5.73 106.00 -2.96
CA ILE A 42 -5.57 104.56 -2.73
C ILE A 42 -4.76 104.30 -1.45
N VAL A 43 -3.61 104.95 -1.25
CA VAL A 43 -2.79 104.76 -0.04
C VAL A 43 -3.56 105.16 1.22
N ARG A 44 -4.36 106.22 1.17
CA ARG A 44 -5.18 106.64 2.32
C ARG A 44 -6.35 105.68 2.58
N ASP A 45 -7.01 105.23 1.52
CA ASP A 45 -8.23 104.42 1.63
C ASP A 45 -7.89 102.93 1.92
N VAL A 46 -6.73 102.44 1.44
CA VAL A 46 -6.29 101.03 1.54
C VAL A 46 -5.17 100.84 2.58
N GLY A 47 -4.39 101.88 2.89
CA GLY A 47 -3.29 101.80 3.86
C GLY A 47 -3.71 101.28 5.25
N PRO A 48 -4.83 101.75 5.83
CA PRO A 48 -5.33 101.22 7.11
C PRO A 48 -5.89 99.81 7.04
N THR A 49 -6.25 99.31 5.85
CA THR A 49 -6.75 97.94 5.66
C THR A 49 -5.63 96.92 5.43
N LEU A 50 -4.41 97.39 5.14
CA LEU A 50 -3.24 96.55 4.97
C LEU A 50 -2.33 96.75 6.18
N SER A 51 -2.55 95.96 7.23
CA SER A 51 -1.70 95.84 8.42
C SER A 51 -0.65 94.76 8.16
N PRO A 52 0.62 95.11 7.83
CA PRO A 52 1.63 94.10 7.51
C PRO A 52 1.88 93.13 8.67
N ASP A 53 1.73 93.61 9.91
CA ASP A 53 1.90 92.79 11.11
C ASP A 53 0.80 91.73 11.28
N GLU A 54 -0.44 92.03 10.84
CA GLU A 54 -1.56 91.09 10.89
C GLU A 54 -1.42 90.03 9.78
N GLU A 55 -1.11 90.46 8.56
CA GLU A 55 -0.86 89.56 7.42
C GLU A 55 0.34 88.62 7.69
N LEU A 56 1.42 89.12 8.29
CA LEU A 56 2.55 88.29 8.72
C LEU A 56 2.15 87.32 9.83
N GLY A 57 1.25 87.72 10.73
CA GLY A 57 0.68 86.85 11.76
C GLY A 57 -0.15 85.72 11.16
N ASP A 58 -1.00 86.02 10.18
CA ASP A 58 -1.83 85.05 9.47
C ASP A 58 -0.98 84.07 8.64
N LEU A 59 0.06 84.58 7.97
CA LEU A 59 1.03 83.73 7.26
C LEU A 59 1.78 82.80 8.22
N ALA A 60 2.24 83.31 9.37
CA ALA A 60 2.90 82.48 10.38
C ALA A 60 1.94 81.41 10.97
N ALA A 61 0.68 81.77 11.18
CA ALA A 61 -0.35 80.83 11.64
C ALA A 61 -0.67 79.76 10.58
N ALA A 62 -0.76 80.15 9.31
CA ALA A 62 -0.95 79.22 8.20
C ALA A 62 0.25 78.28 8.05
N GLU A 63 1.48 78.79 8.16
CA GLU A 63 2.70 77.99 8.12
C GLU A 63 2.73 76.97 9.27
N ALA A 64 2.43 77.41 10.50
CA ALA A 64 2.34 76.53 11.65
C ALA A 64 1.26 75.44 11.47
N ALA A 65 0.11 75.77 10.88
CA ALA A 65 -0.93 74.81 10.58
C ALA A 65 -0.50 73.77 9.53
N VAL A 66 0.27 74.18 8.51
CA VAL A 66 0.83 73.27 7.50
C VAL A 66 1.86 72.33 8.13
N HIS A 67 2.80 72.86 8.91
CA HIS A 67 3.79 72.05 9.63
C HIS A 67 3.12 71.02 10.55
N ALA A 68 2.09 71.42 11.30
CA ALA A 68 1.32 70.50 12.14
C ALA A 68 0.69 69.36 11.33
N ARG A 69 0.16 69.64 10.12
CA ARG A 69 -0.39 68.64 9.22
C ARG A 69 0.67 67.75 8.57
N ASP A 70 1.85 68.28 8.27
CA ASP A 70 2.98 67.49 7.77
C ASP A 70 3.48 66.51 8.83
N GLU A 71 3.53 66.92 10.11
CA GLU A 71 3.87 66.04 11.22
C GLU A 71 2.85 64.90 11.42
N GLU A 72 1.55 65.21 11.33
CA GLU A 72 0.48 64.20 11.37
C GLU A 72 0.63 63.20 10.21
N ARG A 73 0.76 63.71 8.98
CA ARG A 73 0.97 62.86 7.79
C ARG A 73 2.22 61.99 7.91
N GLY A 74 3.30 62.51 8.50
CA GLY A 74 4.50 61.75 8.79
C GLY A 74 4.25 60.58 9.74
N LYS A 75 3.51 60.82 10.83
CA LYS A 75 3.14 59.76 11.79
C LYS A 75 2.28 58.67 11.15
N ASP A 76 1.29 59.06 10.35
CA ASP A 76 0.40 58.14 9.65
C ASP A 76 1.18 57.28 8.62
N LEU A 77 2.08 57.89 7.86
CA LEU A 77 2.94 57.17 6.92
C LEU A 77 3.85 56.17 7.64
N ASP A 78 4.44 56.56 8.76
CA ASP A 78 5.28 55.66 9.56
C ASP A 78 4.47 54.49 10.13
N GLU A 79 3.23 54.73 10.57
CA GLU A 79 2.33 53.68 11.05
C GLU A 79 1.98 52.70 9.94
N LEU A 80 1.54 53.19 8.78
CA LEU A 80 1.23 52.35 7.61
C LEU A 80 2.45 51.53 7.15
N GLN A 81 3.65 52.11 7.19
CA GLN A 81 4.87 51.38 6.87
C GLN A 81 5.16 50.25 7.87
N ARG A 82 4.96 50.49 9.17
CA ARG A 82 5.09 49.44 10.20
C ARG A 82 4.06 48.33 9.99
N GLU A 83 2.80 48.67 9.73
CA GLU A 83 1.75 47.70 9.45
C GLU A 83 2.06 46.84 8.23
N LEU A 84 2.50 47.46 7.13
CA LEU A 84 2.90 46.75 5.91
C LEU A 84 4.04 45.76 6.20
N GLN A 85 5.05 46.17 6.97
CA GLN A 85 6.15 45.27 7.36
C GLN A 85 5.66 44.10 8.22
N VAL A 86 4.74 44.33 9.16
CA VAL A 86 4.14 43.27 9.98
C VAL A 86 3.34 42.29 9.13
N LEU A 87 2.46 42.78 8.26
CA LEU A 87 1.65 41.96 7.35
C LEU A 87 2.53 41.15 6.38
N THR A 88 3.61 41.75 5.89
CA THR A 88 4.57 41.05 5.01
C THR A 88 5.25 39.89 5.73
N ARG A 89 5.65 40.08 6.99
CA ARG A 89 6.22 39.01 7.82
C ARG A 89 5.19 37.91 8.08
N GLN A 90 3.96 38.27 8.45
CA GLN A 90 2.87 37.31 8.65
C GLN A 90 2.57 36.51 7.39
N HIS A 91 2.50 37.16 6.23
CA HIS A 91 2.31 36.49 4.95
C HIS A 91 3.44 35.52 4.64
N SER A 92 4.71 35.90 4.86
CA SER A 92 5.85 35.00 4.65
C SER A 92 5.82 33.78 5.58
N GLN A 93 5.41 33.96 6.84
CA GLN A 93 5.24 32.87 7.80
C GLN A 93 4.10 31.95 7.42
N ALA A 94 2.94 32.51 7.03
CA ALA A 94 1.80 31.73 6.55
C ALA A 94 2.13 30.96 5.26
N ALA A 95 2.86 31.57 4.33
CA ALA A 95 3.33 30.93 3.12
C ALA A 95 4.30 29.77 3.43
N ALA A 96 5.22 29.97 4.37
CA ALA A 96 6.13 28.90 4.83
C ALA A 96 5.37 27.77 5.56
N ALA A 97 4.35 28.10 6.36
CA ALA A 97 3.52 27.11 7.05
C ALA A 97 2.58 26.35 6.12
N ALA A 98 2.14 26.97 5.02
CA ALA A 98 1.31 26.34 3.99
C ALA A 98 2.11 25.41 3.08
N GLN A 99 3.44 25.57 3.00
CA GLN A 99 4.29 24.61 2.31
C GLN A 99 4.30 23.29 3.09
N ARG A 100 4.05 22.19 2.39
CA ARG A 100 4.17 20.85 2.98
C ARG A 100 5.61 20.67 3.49
N PRO A 101 5.81 20.26 4.75
CA PRO A 101 7.14 19.97 5.28
C PRO A 101 7.91 19.00 4.37
N ALA A 102 9.22 19.20 4.22
CA ALA A 102 10.08 18.43 3.31
C ALA A 102 10.16 16.92 3.61
N GLY A 103 9.57 16.45 4.71
CA GLY A 103 9.50 15.04 5.07
C GLY A 103 8.17 14.35 4.73
N ILE A 104 7.15 15.08 4.27
CA ILE A 104 5.87 14.49 3.86
C ILE A 104 5.98 14.09 2.39
N PRO A 105 5.54 12.86 2.00
CA PRO A 105 5.55 12.43 0.61
C PRO A 105 4.92 13.50 -0.30
N SER A 106 5.51 13.69 -1.46
CA SER A 106 4.88 14.48 -2.52
C SER A 106 3.47 13.95 -2.79
N ALA A 107 2.56 14.80 -3.29
CA ALA A 107 1.19 14.36 -3.58
C ALA A 107 1.16 13.11 -4.46
N THR A 108 2.07 13.03 -5.44
CA THR A 108 2.24 11.88 -6.32
C THR A 108 2.75 10.64 -5.59
N GLU A 109 3.70 10.78 -4.66
CA GLU A 109 4.20 9.64 -3.87
C GLU A 109 3.14 9.16 -2.87
N HIS A 110 2.39 10.06 -2.25
CA HIS A 110 1.27 9.72 -1.39
C HIS A 110 0.21 8.93 -2.18
N ASP A 111 -0.19 9.40 -3.36
CA ASP A 111 -1.18 8.70 -4.18
C ASP A 111 -0.66 7.33 -4.64
N ALA A 112 0.64 7.20 -4.93
CA ALA A 112 1.26 5.92 -5.21
C ALA A 112 1.21 4.97 -4.00
N GLN A 113 1.48 5.47 -2.79
CA GLN A 113 1.38 4.69 -1.55
C GLN A 113 -0.07 4.25 -1.28
N VAL A 114 -1.05 5.12 -1.49
CA VAL A 114 -2.48 4.77 -1.35
C VAL A 114 -2.85 3.64 -2.30
N ARG A 115 -2.48 3.74 -3.59
CA ARG A 115 -2.72 2.66 -4.56
C ARG A 115 -2.02 1.35 -4.18
N GLN A 116 -0.81 1.43 -3.65
CA GLN A 116 -0.09 0.25 -3.16
C GLN A 116 -0.83 -0.40 -1.99
N LEU A 117 -1.32 0.39 -1.03
CA LEU A 117 -2.09 -0.11 0.10
C LEU A 117 -3.41 -0.76 -0.36
N GLU A 118 -4.15 -0.14 -1.27
CA GLU A 118 -5.36 -0.72 -1.88
C GLU A 118 -5.07 -2.05 -2.57
N GLN A 119 -3.98 -2.14 -3.32
CA GLN A 119 -3.55 -3.39 -3.96
C GLN A 119 -3.25 -4.48 -2.92
N THR A 120 -2.53 -4.14 -1.84
CA THR A 120 -2.25 -5.10 -0.76
C THR A 120 -3.51 -5.55 -0.03
N GLN A 121 -4.45 -4.63 0.21
CA GLN A 121 -5.74 -4.93 0.82
C GLN A 121 -6.54 -5.92 -0.02
N TYR A 122 -6.59 -5.70 -1.34
CA TYR A 122 -7.26 -6.61 -2.26
C TYR A 122 -6.58 -7.99 -2.26
N SER A 123 -5.25 -8.05 -2.34
CA SER A 123 -4.52 -9.33 -2.36
C SER A 123 -4.69 -10.12 -1.07
N VAL A 124 -4.63 -9.46 0.09
CA VAL A 124 -4.83 -10.11 1.40
C VAL A 124 -6.26 -10.62 1.54
N SER A 125 -7.25 -9.83 1.11
CA SER A 125 -8.66 -10.25 1.15
C SER A 125 -8.93 -11.46 0.26
N LYS A 126 -8.31 -11.50 -0.93
CA LYS A 126 -8.37 -12.66 -1.83
C LYS A 126 -7.74 -13.91 -1.18
N GLN A 127 -6.53 -13.76 -0.64
CA GLN A 127 -5.84 -14.87 0.03
C GLN A 127 -6.64 -15.40 1.22
N LEU A 128 -7.25 -14.52 2.02
CA LEU A 128 -8.11 -14.92 3.13
C LEU A 128 -9.28 -15.80 2.67
N ASN A 129 -9.93 -15.42 1.56
CA ASN A 129 -11.05 -16.19 1.02
C ASN A 129 -10.60 -17.56 0.47
N GLU A 130 -9.43 -17.63 -0.16
CA GLU A 130 -8.83 -18.89 -0.62
C GLU A 130 -8.50 -19.82 0.57
N GLU A 131 -7.90 -19.29 1.63
CA GLU A 131 -7.58 -20.03 2.86
C GLU A 131 -8.84 -20.49 3.61
N GLN A 132 -9.88 -19.65 3.71
CA GLN A 132 -11.17 -20.04 4.27
C GLN A 132 -11.81 -21.18 3.47
N SER A 133 -11.74 -21.12 2.14
CA SER A 133 -12.22 -22.19 1.26
C SER A 133 -11.41 -23.48 1.42
N ALA A 134 -10.09 -23.39 1.60
CA ALA A 134 -9.23 -24.53 1.86
C ALA A 134 -9.50 -25.15 3.24
N MET A 135 -9.69 -24.33 4.27
CA MET A 135 -10.07 -24.75 5.62
C MET A 135 -11.39 -25.52 5.61
N GLY A 136 -12.42 -25.00 4.94
CA GLY A 136 -13.71 -25.69 4.81
C GLY A 136 -13.60 -27.08 4.17
N LYS A 137 -12.75 -27.25 3.14
CA LYS A 137 -12.48 -28.58 2.56
C LYS A 137 -11.83 -29.53 3.59
N LYS A 138 -10.88 -29.02 4.37
CA LYS A 138 -10.21 -29.80 5.41
C LYS A 138 -11.14 -30.18 6.56
N GLU A 139 -12.05 -29.30 6.95
CA GLU A 139 -13.08 -29.61 7.95
C GLU A 139 -14.01 -30.74 7.47
N VAL A 140 -14.41 -30.72 6.19
CA VAL A 140 -15.20 -31.81 5.58
C VAL A 140 -14.42 -33.13 5.55
N GLU A 141 -13.16 -33.11 5.11
CA GLU A 141 -12.30 -34.31 5.13
C GLU A 141 -12.16 -34.87 6.56
N LEU A 142 -11.94 -34.00 7.55
CA LEU A 142 -11.82 -34.38 8.95
C LEU A 142 -13.13 -34.99 9.47
N GLY A 143 -14.28 -34.40 9.12
CA GLY A 143 -15.61 -34.96 9.42
C GLY A 143 -15.79 -36.36 8.84
N ARG A 144 -15.37 -36.58 7.59
CA ARG A 144 -15.40 -37.90 6.95
C ARG A 144 -14.53 -38.93 7.69
N TRP A 145 -13.27 -38.60 7.99
CA TRP A 145 -12.37 -39.51 8.71
C TRP A 145 -12.85 -39.84 10.12
N LYS A 146 -13.49 -38.89 10.81
CA LYS A 146 -14.15 -39.16 12.09
C LYS A 146 -15.29 -40.16 11.95
N GLY A 147 -16.15 -39.99 10.94
CA GLY A 147 -17.23 -40.93 10.66
C GLY A 147 -16.71 -42.34 10.37
N GLU A 148 -15.71 -42.47 9.51
CA GLU A 148 -15.09 -43.76 9.17
C GLU A 148 -14.42 -44.42 10.40
N LYS A 149 -13.74 -43.62 11.23
CA LYS A 149 -13.19 -44.09 12.50
C LYS A 149 -14.27 -44.64 13.43
N ASP A 150 -15.39 -43.93 13.57
CA ASP A 150 -16.50 -44.37 14.42
C ASP A 150 -17.18 -45.63 13.86
N GLU A 151 -17.27 -45.78 12.54
CA GLU A 151 -17.74 -47.00 11.88
C GLU A 151 -16.82 -48.20 12.16
N VAL A 152 -15.51 -48.04 12.01
CA VAL A 152 -14.53 -49.08 12.35
C VAL A 152 -14.59 -49.41 13.84
N GLY A 153 -14.80 -48.42 14.71
CA GLY A 153 -14.97 -48.63 16.15
C GLY A 153 -16.22 -49.45 16.52
N LYS A 154 -17.26 -49.47 15.69
CA LYS A 154 -18.47 -50.30 15.88
C LYS A 154 -18.24 -51.76 15.48
N TRP A 155 -17.21 -52.06 14.69
CA TRP A 155 -16.89 -53.43 14.34
C TRP A 155 -16.33 -54.15 15.58
N GLN A 156 -17.20 -54.87 16.30
CA GLN A 156 -16.79 -55.78 17.37
C GLN A 156 -15.98 -56.92 16.76
N VAL A 157 -14.65 -56.77 16.77
CA VAL A 157 -13.72 -57.83 16.40
C VAL A 157 -13.68 -58.85 17.55
N GLY A 158 -14.65 -59.76 17.54
CA GLY A 158 -14.62 -60.99 18.32
C GLY A 158 -15.49 -60.96 19.56
N ASP A 159 -16.55 -61.78 19.53
CA ASP A 159 -16.89 -62.52 20.75
C ASP A 159 -17.18 -64.01 20.50
N GLU A 160 -17.40 -64.52 19.27
CA GLU A 160 -17.78 -65.95 19.13
C GLU A 160 -17.04 -66.85 18.13
N GLU A 161 -16.21 -66.39 17.17
CA GLU A 161 -15.52 -67.34 16.27
C GLU A 161 -14.15 -66.88 15.77
N TRP A 162 -13.11 -67.15 16.56
CA TRP A 162 -11.72 -66.85 16.19
C TRP A 162 -11.11 -67.84 15.17
N SER A 163 -11.93 -68.78 14.66
CA SER A 163 -11.63 -69.64 13.52
C SER A 163 -11.27 -68.82 12.29
N ASP A 164 -11.97 -67.70 12.05
CA ASP A 164 -11.73 -66.86 10.88
C ASP A 164 -10.45 -66.01 11.02
N GLY A 165 -10.11 -65.56 12.23
CA GLY A 165 -8.88 -64.81 12.48
C GLY A 165 -7.60 -65.60 12.22
N LYS A 166 -7.64 -66.94 12.37
CA LYS A 166 -6.54 -67.84 11.99
C LYS A 166 -6.51 -68.05 10.47
N ILE A 167 -7.66 -68.19 9.82
CA ILE A 167 -7.78 -68.30 8.36
C ILE A 167 -7.30 -67.03 7.67
N ILE A 168 -7.69 -65.85 8.16
CA ILE A 168 -7.24 -64.55 7.64
C ILE A 168 -5.73 -64.40 7.82
N ARG A 169 -5.18 -64.74 8.99
CA ARG A 169 -3.71 -64.70 9.20
C ARG A 169 -2.98 -65.70 8.31
N LEU A 170 -3.52 -66.91 8.12
CA LEU A 170 -2.97 -67.91 7.20
C LEU A 170 -3.02 -67.42 5.76
N LYS A 171 -4.14 -66.84 5.32
CA LYS A 171 -4.32 -66.29 3.97
C LYS A 171 -3.37 -65.13 3.73
N LEU A 172 -3.26 -64.20 4.68
CA LEU A 172 -2.35 -63.06 4.62
C LEU A 172 -0.88 -63.52 4.55
N LEU A 173 -0.48 -64.49 5.38
CA LEU A 173 0.87 -65.07 5.32
C LEU A 173 1.14 -65.76 3.97
N ASN A 174 0.14 -66.46 3.42
CA ASN A 174 0.25 -67.08 2.10
C ASN A 174 0.41 -66.03 0.98
N GLU A 175 -0.36 -64.94 1.03
CA GLU A 175 -0.25 -63.80 0.09
C GLU A 175 1.06 -63.02 0.23
N MET A 176 1.62 -62.95 1.46
CA MET A 176 2.97 -62.42 1.71
C MET A 176 4.08 -63.35 1.19
N GLY A 177 3.75 -64.53 0.65
CA GLY A 177 4.71 -65.47 0.07
C GLY A 177 5.19 -66.56 1.02
N PHE A 178 4.62 -66.66 2.23
CA PHE A 178 4.93 -67.73 3.18
C PHE A 178 4.02 -68.93 2.94
N THR A 179 4.60 -70.01 2.40
CA THR A 179 3.88 -71.27 2.15
C THR A 179 4.41 -72.36 3.08
N LEU A 180 3.52 -72.97 3.88
CA LEU A 180 3.89 -74.09 4.74
C LEU A 180 3.72 -75.40 3.95
N SER A 181 4.81 -76.09 3.65
CA SER A 181 4.76 -77.42 3.04
C SER A 181 4.95 -78.49 4.12
N SER A 182 3.88 -79.23 4.41
CA SER A 182 3.95 -80.43 5.23
C SER A 182 4.17 -81.61 4.30
N THR A 183 5.37 -82.18 4.28
CA THR A 183 5.62 -83.44 3.58
C THR A 183 4.95 -84.59 4.37
N PRO A 184 4.13 -85.43 3.73
CA PRO A 184 3.36 -86.49 4.42
C PRO A 184 4.21 -87.68 4.91
N GLU A 185 5.53 -87.67 4.72
CA GLU A 185 6.42 -88.69 5.27
C GLU A 185 6.54 -88.51 6.79
N HIS A 186 6.28 -89.60 7.52
CA HIS A 186 5.91 -89.65 8.94
C HIS A 186 6.94 -89.12 9.97
N ASN A 187 8.03 -88.48 9.55
CA ASN A 187 9.04 -87.89 10.43
C ASN A 187 9.82 -86.72 9.82
N ALA A 188 9.34 -86.15 8.71
CA ALA A 188 10.02 -85.05 8.05
C ALA A 188 9.68 -83.71 8.73
N ALA A 189 10.72 -82.93 9.07
CA ALA A 189 10.57 -81.60 9.63
C ALA A 189 9.75 -80.69 8.69
N ALA A 190 8.81 -79.91 9.24
CA ALA A 190 8.01 -78.97 8.46
C ALA A 190 8.91 -77.98 7.71
N LYS A 191 8.65 -77.79 6.42
CA LYS A 191 9.42 -76.89 5.56
C LYS A 191 8.59 -75.64 5.28
N LEU A 192 9.12 -74.48 5.66
CA LEU A 192 8.56 -73.18 5.32
C LEU A 192 9.21 -72.69 4.03
N LEU A 193 8.41 -72.41 3.02
CA LEU A 193 8.87 -71.86 1.75
C LEU A 193 8.58 -70.35 1.77
N ILE A 194 9.63 -69.55 1.64
CA ILE A 194 9.53 -68.09 1.57
C ILE A 194 9.77 -67.70 0.12
N ARG A 195 8.74 -67.15 -0.53
CA ARG A 195 8.89 -66.54 -1.84
C ARG A 195 9.35 -65.11 -1.66
N LYS A 196 10.37 -64.70 -2.42
CA LYS A 196 10.78 -63.29 -2.44
C LYS A 196 9.59 -62.43 -2.85
N TRP A 197 9.28 -61.44 -2.04
CA TRP A 197 8.22 -60.49 -2.37
C TRP A 197 8.76 -59.55 -3.44
N HIS A 198 8.64 -59.94 -4.72
CA HIS A 198 8.81 -58.98 -5.78
C HIS A 198 7.66 -57.97 -5.62
N ARG A 199 8.00 -56.75 -5.24
CA ARG A 199 7.07 -55.63 -5.30
C ARG A 199 6.82 -55.38 -6.79
N THR A 200 5.95 -56.16 -7.41
CA THR A 200 5.27 -55.71 -8.61
C THR A 200 4.51 -54.49 -8.15
N THR A 201 5.08 -53.32 -8.40
CA THR A 201 4.41 -52.05 -8.23
C THR A 201 3.24 -52.04 -9.20
N HIS A 202 2.13 -52.67 -8.83
CA HIS A 202 0.85 -52.24 -9.35
C HIS A 202 0.71 -50.79 -8.89
N SER A 203 1.00 -49.85 -9.80
CA SER A 203 0.85 -48.44 -9.52
C SER A 203 -0.59 -48.21 -9.07
N PRO A 204 -0.84 -47.75 -7.83
CA PRO A 204 -2.18 -47.39 -7.41
C PRO A 204 -2.49 -46.05 -8.06
N GLY A 205 -2.95 -46.06 -9.31
CA GLY A 205 -3.12 -44.83 -10.08
C GLY A 205 -3.79 -44.91 -11.44
N GLN A 206 -4.15 -46.10 -11.96
CA GLN A 206 -4.90 -46.20 -13.22
C GLN A 206 -6.12 -47.13 -13.08
N CYS A 207 -7.10 -46.71 -12.29
CA CYS A 207 -8.50 -46.99 -12.59
C CYS A 207 -8.98 -45.97 -13.65
N GLY A 208 -8.32 -45.96 -14.79
CA GLY A 208 -8.75 -45.22 -15.97
C GLY A 208 -9.39 -46.21 -16.92
N PHE A 209 -10.68 -46.03 -17.21
CA PHE A 209 -11.31 -46.54 -18.42
C PHE A 209 -10.37 -46.23 -19.61
N ARG A 210 -9.66 -47.24 -20.12
CA ARG A 210 -8.98 -47.18 -21.41
C ARG A 210 -9.65 -48.19 -22.35
N PRO A 211 -10.07 -47.77 -23.55
CA PRO A 211 -10.71 -48.66 -24.50
C PRO A 211 -9.73 -49.72 -24.99
N HIS A 212 -10.27 -50.91 -25.25
CA HIS A 212 -9.63 -51.98 -26.00
C HIS A 212 -9.06 -51.46 -27.32
N HIS A 213 -7.75 -51.63 -27.53
CA HIS A 213 -7.21 -52.13 -28.79
C HIS A 213 -5.76 -52.58 -28.57
N GLU A 214 -5.48 -53.84 -28.94
CA GLU A 214 -4.19 -54.44 -29.34
C GLU A 214 -3.03 -54.33 -28.32
N GLU A 215 -2.26 -55.36 -27.98
CA GLU A 215 -1.68 -56.41 -28.80
C GLU A 215 -1.13 -57.51 -27.88
N THR A 216 -1.48 -58.77 -28.15
CA THR A 216 -1.14 -59.93 -27.32
C THR A 216 0.28 -60.41 -27.63
N GLN A 217 1.29 -59.96 -26.86
CA GLN A 217 2.56 -60.68 -26.78
C GLN A 217 2.49 -61.72 -25.66
N LEU A 218 2.32 -62.97 -26.10
CA LEU A 218 2.37 -64.19 -25.30
C LEU A 218 3.79 -64.34 -24.70
N ARG A 219 4.02 -63.79 -23.51
CA ARG A 219 5.19 -64.14 -22.67
C ARG A 219 4.87 -65.45 -21.97
N ASP A 220 5.62 -66.50 -22.29
CA ASP A 220 5.60 -67.78 -21.59
C ASP A 220 5.88 -67.58 -20.08
N PRO A 221 4.90 -67.82 -19.17
CA PRO A 221 5.11 -67.67 -17.73
C PRO A 221 5.83 -68.87 -17.08
N GLY A 222 6.58 -69.65 -17.87
CA GLY A 222 6.93 -71.02 -17.52
C GLY A 222 8.17 -71.24 -16.64
N ASN A 223 9.12 -70.30 -16.55
CA ASN A 223 10.45 -70.67 -16.03
C ASN A 223 11.15 -69.72 -15.04
N GLU A 224 10.66 -68.51 -14.75
CA GLU A 224 11.34 -67.61 -13.78
C GLU A 224 10.87 -67.78 -12.33
N ALA A 225 9.72 -68.41 -12.08
CA ALA A 225 9.17 -68.55 -10.72
C ALA A 225 9.88 -69.57 -9.81
N LYS A 226 10.92 -70.26 -10.30
CA LYS A 226 11.66 -71.28 -9.52
C LYS A 226 12.95 -70.75 -8.88
N ALA A 227 13.40 -69.55 -9.23
CA ALA A 227 14.69 -69.01 -8.76
C ALA A 227 14.63 -68.35 -7.37
N ASP A 228 13.46 -67.85 -6.95
CA ASP A 228 13.32 -66.99 -5.75
C ASP A 228 12.48 -67.63 -4.62
N VAL A 229 12.64 -68.94 -4.39
CA VAL A 229 11.99 -69.63 -3.28
C VAL A 229 13.06 -70.16 -2.33
N HIS A 230 13.08 -69.63 -1.10
CA HIS A 230 14.00 -70.06 -0.05
C HIS A 230 13.31 -71.10 0.85
N PRO A 231 13.71 -72.38 0.80
CA PRO A 231 13.21 -73.38 1.72
C PRO A 231 13.92 -73.27 3.07
N VAL A 232 13.15 -73.08 4.15
CA VAL A 232 13.63 -73.07 5.53
C VAL A 232 13.10 -74.31 6.24
N THR A 233 14.00 -75.21 6.64
CA THR A 233 13.67 -76.41 7.44
C THR A 233 13.55 -76.05 8.91
N ILE A 234 12.41 -76.36 9.53
CA ILE A 234 12.17 -76.07 10.95
C ILE A 234 12.63 -77.27 11.79
N GLU A 235 13.89 -77.25 12.22
CA GLU A 235 14.46 -78.21 13.17
C GLU A 235 14.11 -77.83 14.62
N ARG A 236 13.77 -78.83 15.44
CA ARG A 236 13.49 -78.65 16.88
C ARG A 236 14.72 -78.29 17.71
N SER A 237 15.93 -78.49 17.16
CA SER A 237 17.21 -78.23 17.82
C SER A 237 17.54 -76.74 17.95
N ARG A 238 16.90 -75.87 17.18
CA ARG A 238 17.17 -74.42 17.16
C ARG A 238 16.09 -73.62 17.87
N SER A 239 16.46 -72.47 18.41
CA SER A 239 15.53 -71.60 19.14
C SER A 239 14.54 -70.91 18.19
N LYS A 240 13.35 -70.55 18.70
CA LYS A 240 12.35 -69.81 17.93
C LYS A 240 12.85 -68.43 17.47
N ALA A 241 13.66 -67.78 18.30
CA ALA A 241 14.27 -66.48 17.98
C ALA A 241 15.22 -66.56 16.77
N TYR A 242 15.99 -67.65 16.65
CA TYR A 242 16.84 -67.91 15.49
C TYR A 242 16.03 -67.95 14.20
N TYR A 243 14.92 -68.71 14.18
CA TYR A 243 14.07 -68.79 12.99
C TYR A 243 13.36 -67.48 12.68
N ALA A 244 12.89 -66.74 13.70
CA ALA A 244 12.28 -65.43 13.47
C ALA A 244 13.25 -64.50 12.75
N ASN A 245 14.49 -64.39 13.23
CA ASN A 245 15.52 -63.55 12.61
C ASN A 245 15.87 -64.02 11.20
N LEU A 246 16.00 -65.33 10.98
CA LEU A 246 16.30 -65.90 9.66
C LEU A 246 15.16 -65.61 8.66
N VAL A 247 13.92 -65.83 9.05
CA VAL A 247 12.74 -65.59 8.22
C VAL A 247 12.61 -64.12 7.87
N TRP A 248 12.82 -63.23 8.84
CA TRP A 248 12.78 -61.78 8.60
C TRP A 248 13.92 -61.31 7.70
N GLY A 249 15.13 -61.83 7.86
CA GLY A 249 16.26 -61.52 6.99
C GLY A 249 15.96 -61.89 5.54
N LEU A 250 15.52 -63.14 5.31
CA LEU A 250 15.15 -63.64 3.98
C LEU A 250 13.96 -62.90 3.35
N ALA A 251 13.04 -62.37 4.17
CA ALA A 251 11.91 -61.58 3.68
C ALA A 251 12.28 -60.13 3.36
N SER A 252 13.38 -59.61 3.94
CA SER A 252 13.84 -58.23 3.74
C SER A 252 14.85 -58.04 2.61
N GLU A 253 15.53 -59.12 2.18
CA GLU A 253 16.52 -59.14 1.09
C GLU A 253 15.90 -59.18 -0.32
#